data_AF-A0A3A4R7V5-F1
#
_entry.id   AF-A0A3A4R7V5-F1
#
_cell.length_a   1.000
_cell.length_b   1.000
_cell.length_c   1.000
_cell.angle_alpha   90.00
_cell.angle_beta   90.00
_cell.angle_gamma   90.00
#
_symmetry.space_group_name_H-M   'P 1'
#
loop_
_entity.id
_entity.type
_entity.pdbx_description
1 polymer ?
#
loop_
_entity_poly.entity_id
_entity_poly.type
_entity_poly.pdbx_seq_one_letter_code
_entity_poly.pdbx_strand_id
1 'polypeptide(L)'
;MKHFFSVVGVVLALGIMLSGCGEKKAASGKEAIDISKTKGSVEQQVDYLVGQAKAFQKSEEYQEAINVAQYIIANLEKESDEAKKIIEQAKNDLAEKAKETAGAVSDKLKNIGK
;
A
#
# COMPACT_ATOMS: atom_id res chain seq x y z
N MET A 1 -38.69 -23.99 33.61
CA MET A 1 -37.45 -23.61 32.87
C MET A 1 -37.83 -22.47 31.92
N LYS A 2 -38.02 -21.19 32.27
CA LYS A 2 -37.36 -20.20 33.15
C LYS A 2 -35.98 -19.73 32.64
N HIS A 3 -36.07 -18.74 31.72
CA HIS A 3 -35.12 -17.71 31.27
C HIS A 3 -33.97 -18.07 30.31
N PHE A 4 -34.20 -17.84 29.01
CA PHE A 4 -33.19 -17.49 28.01
C PHE A 4 -32.78 -16.02 28.20
N PHE A 5 -31.62 -15.78 28.81
CA PHE A 5 -30.95 -14.47 28.76
C PHE A 5 -30.05 -14.43 27.51
N SER A 6 -30.53 -13.78 26.46
CA SER A 6 -29.77 -13.44 25.26
C SER A 6 -29.61 -11.92 25.24
N VAL A 7 -28.49 -11.41 25.76
CA VAL A 7 -28.12 -9.99 25.71
C VAL A 7 -26.59 -9.83 25.79
N VAL A 8 -26.02 -9.27 24.71
CA VAL A 8 -24.88 -8.33 24.64
C VAL A 8 -23.44 -8.82 24.42
N GLY A 9 -22.88 -8.26 23.34
CA GLY A 9 -21.47 -8.07 23.03
C GLY A 9 -21.27 -7.71 21.55
N VAL A 10 -22.09 -6.83 20.95
CA VAL A 10 -21.75 -5.41 20.66
C VAL A 10 -20.43 -5.21 19.90
N VAL A 11 -20.58 -4.98 18.58
CA VAL A 11 -19.89 -3.97 17.75
C VAL A 11 -18.38 -4.13 17.52
N LEU A 12 -18.04 -4.54 16.29
CA LEU A 12 -17.16 -3.72 15.45
C LEU A 12 -17.58 -3.84 13.96
N ALA A 13 -18.55 -3.00 13.59
CA ALA A 13 -18.86 -2.70 12.21
C ALA A 13 -17.84 -1.68 11.68
N LEU A 14 -16.85 -2.15 10.92
CA LEU A 14 -15.98 -1.37 10.01
C LEU A 14 -15.39 -2.38 9.01
N GLY A 15 -15.73 -2.45 7.73
CA GLY A 15 -16.65 -1.71 6.89
C GLY A 15 -16.99 -2.59 5.68
N ILE A 16 -18.26 -2.66 5.35
CA ILE A 16 -18.74 -3.01 4.00
C ILE A 16 -18.57 -1.75 3.16
N MET A 17 -18.36 -1.91 1.84
CA MET A 17 -18.06 -0.91 0.79
C MET A 17 -16.55 -0.80 0.53
N LEU A 18 -16.02 -1.29 -0.59
CA LEU A 18 -16.41 -0.88 -1.94
C LEU A 18 -16.38 -2.05 -2.92
N SER A 19 -17.49 -2.19 -3.64
CA SER A 19 -17.65 -2.93 -4.88
C SER A 19 -16.82 -2.27 -5.98
N GLY A 20 -15.52 -2.53 -6.00
CA GLY A 20 -14.66 -2.36 -7.14
C GLY A 20 -13.75 -3.58 -7.20
N CYS A 21 -13.68 -4.27 -8.33
CA CYS A 21 -12.70 -5.33 -8.54
C CYS A 21 -11.30 -4.80 -8.20
N GLY A 22 -10.81 -5.10 -7.01
CA GLY A 22 -9.53 -4.62 -6.50
C GLY A 22 -9.23 -5.42 -5.25
N GLU A 23 -8.27 -6.35 -5.36
CA GLU A 23 -7.83 -7.13 -4.21
C GLU A 23 -7.38 -6.18 -3.09
N LYS A 24 -7.78 -6.50 -1.85
CA LYS A 24 -7.42 -5.67 -0.68
C LYS A 24 -5.91 -5.47 -0.62
N LYS A 25 -5.48 -4.26 -0.23
CA LYS A 25 -4.07 -3.97 0.05
C LYS A 25 -3.56 -4.96 1.10
N ALA A 26 -2.47 -5.64 0.81
CA ALA A 26 -1.75 -6.50 1.73
C ALA A 26 -1.18 -5.68 2.88
N ALA A 27 -0.88 -6.34 4.00
CA ALA A 27 -0.29 -5.68 5.16
C ALA A 27 1.16 -5.20 4.91
N SER A 28 1.86 -5.84 3.96
CA SER A 28 3.23 -5.50 3.57
C SER A 28 3.52 -5.96 2.15
N GLY A 29 4.59 -5.42 1.56
CA GLY A 29 5.12 -5.86 0.27
C GLY A 29 5.56 -7.31 0.29
N LYS A 30 6.09 -7.81 1.41
CA LYS A 30 6.41 -9.24 1.57
C LYS A 30 5.15 -10.11 1.48
N GLU A 31 4.08 -9.72 2.19
CA GLU A 31 2.82 -10.45 2.15
C GLU A 31 2.21 -10.43 0.74
N ALA A 32 2.23 -9.27 0.06
CA ALA A 32 1.82 -9.18 -1.35
C ALA A 32 2.62 -10.15 -2.23
N ILE A 33 3.95 -10.17 -2.10
CA ILE A 33 4.81 -11.08 -2.87
C ILE A 33 4.52 -12.56 -2.54
N ASP A 34 4.24 -12.91 -1.30
CA ASP A 34 3.90 -14.29 -0.94
C ASP A 34 2.51 -14.68 -1.48
N ILE A 35 1.54 -13.76 -1.48
CA ILE A 35 0.23 -13.98 -2.12
C ILE A 35 0.38 -14.13 -3.63
N SER A 36 1.20 -13.29 -4.30
CA SER A 36 1.36 -13.36 -5.75
C SER A 36 1.90 -14.71 -6.22
N LYS A 37 2.81 -15.33 -5.46
CA LYS A 37 3.35 -16.67 -5.77
C LYS A 37 2.28 -17.76 -5.78
N THR A 38 1.16 -17.54 -5.09
CA THR A 38 0.02 -18.47 -5.09
C THR A 38 -0.87 -18.30 -6.32
N LYS A 39 -0.68 -17.24 -7.11
CA LYS A 39 -1.37 -17.04 -8.39
C LYS A 39 -0.74 -17.93 -9.46
N GLY A 40 -1.58 -18.40 -10.39
CA GLY A 40 -1.20 -19.44 -11.34
C GLY A 40 -0.20 -18.98 -12.39
N SER A 41 -0.50 -17.90 -13.12
CA SER A 41 0.35 -17.39 -14.20
C SER A 41 1.17 -16.18 -13.77
N VAL A 42 2.35 -15.99 -14.38
CA VAL A 42 3.20 -14.79 -14.18
C VAL A 42 2.39 -13.51 -14.42
N GLU A 43 1.56 -13.47 -15.46
CA GLU A 43 0.68 -12.34 -15.77
C GLU A 43 -0.27 -12.00 -14.59
N GLN A 44 -0.88 -13.01 -13.96
CA GLN A 44 -1.69 -12.81 -12.76
C GLN A 44 -0.88 -12.37 -11.54
N GLN A 45 0.38 -12.81 -11.41
CA GLN A 45 1.27 -12.32 -10.36
C GLN A 45 1.59 -10.84 -10.57
N VAL A 46 1.93 -10.45 -11.80
CA VAL A 46 2.27 -9.08 -12.18
C VAL A 46 1.07 -8.17 -11.97
N ASP A 47 -0.10 -8.51 -12.50
CA ASP A 47 -1.33 -7.70 -12.35
C ASP A 47 -1.68 -7.47 -10.86
N TYR A 48 -1.64 -8.54 -10.07
CA TYR A 48 -1.85 -8.45 -8.63
C TYR A 48 -0.83 -7.51 -7.96
N LEU A 49 0.47 -7.71 -8.21
CA LEU A 49 1.53 -6.93 -7.57
C LEU A 49 1.53 -5.47 -8.02
N VAL A 50 1.19 -5.18 -9.27
CA VAL A 50 0.96 -3.80 -9.75
C VAL A 50 -0.18 -3.16 -8.97
N GLY A 51 -1.28 -3.87 -8.77
CA GLY A 51 -2.40 -3.43 -7.94
C GLY A 51 -1.96 -3.11 -6.50
N GLN A 52 -1.19 -4.01 -5.89
CA GLN A 52 -0.65 -3.83 -4.53
C GLN A 52 0.30 -2.64 -4.44
N ALA A 53 1.24 -2.49 -5.38
CA ALA A 53 2.20 -1.39 -5.38
C ALA A 53 1.48 -0.02 -5.48
N LYS A 54 0.45 0.09 -6.33
CA LYS A 54 -0.40 1.28 -6.39
C LYS A 54 -1.16 1.53 -5.08
N ALA A 55 -1.63 0.48 -4.41
CA ALA A 55 -2.34 0.60 -3.15
C ALA A 55 -1.41 1.05 -1.99
N PHE A 56 -0.17 0.55 -1.94
CA PHE A 56 0.86 1.05 -1.03
C PHE A 56 1.20 2.51 -1.30
N GLN A 57 1.36 2.90 -2.58
CA GLN A 57 1.61 4.29 -2.94
C GLN A 57 0.47 5.22 -2.48
N LYS A 58 -0.79 4.84 -2.73
CA LYS A 58 -1.96 5.60 -2.25
C LYS A 58 -2.06 5.68 -0.72
N SER A 59 -1.47 4.72 -0.01
CA SER A 59 -1.38 4.71 1.45
C SER A 59 -0.13 5.43 1.96
N GLU A 60 0.62 6.08 1.08
CA GLU A 60 1.89 6.75 1.37
C GLU A 60 2.99 5.82 1.91
N GLU A 61 2.82 4.51 1.71
CA GLU A 61 3.80 3.47 2.02
C GLU A 61 4.75 3.31 0.83
N TYR A 62 5.43 4.40 0.47
CA TYR A 62 6.22 4.49 -0.77
C TYR A 62 7.33 3.43 -0.85
N GLN A 63 7.93 3.06 0.28
CA GLN A 63 8.95 1.99 0.32
C GLN A 63 8.36 0.64 -0.09
N GLU A 64 7.17 0.30 0.39
CA GLU A 64 6.51 -0.97 0.03
C GLU A 64 6.08 -0.97 -1.44
N ALA A 65 5.60 0.17 -1.95
CA ALA A 65 5.31 0.33 -3.38
C ALA A 65 6.55 0.08 -4.24
N ILE A 66 7.70 0.67 -3.86
CA ILE A 66 8.98 0.48 -4.56
C ILE A 66 9.44 -0.98 -4.47
N ASN A 67 9.38 -1.60 -3.29
CA ASN A 67 9.82 -2.97 -3.05
C ASN A 67 9.04 -3.96 -3.94
N VAL A 68 7.72 -3.82 -3.98
CA VAL A 68 6.85 -4.67 -4.80
C VAL A 68 7.12 -4.45 -6.29
N ALA A 69 7.22 -3.19 -6.74
CA ALA A 69 7.48 -2.90 -8.15
C ALA A 69 8.87 -3.36 -8.61
N GLN A 70 9.89 -3.27 -7.74
CA GLN A 70 11.21 -3.83 -8.01
C GLN A 70 11.17 -5.36 -8.11
N TYR A 71 10.36 -6.03 -7.28
CA TYR A 71 10.19 -7.47 -7.37
C TYR A 71 9.65 -7.90 -8.73
N ILE A 72 8.66 -7.17 -9.27
CA ILE A 72 8.11 -7.41 -10.61
C ILE A 72 9.23 -7.38 -11.66
N ILE A 73 10.01 -6.30 -11.70
CA ILE A 73 11.10 -6.12 -12.67
C ILE A 73 12.21 -7.17 -12.49
N ALA A 74 12.52 -7.54 -11.26
CA ALA A 74 13.60 -8.47 -10.98
C ALA A 74 13.23 -9.94 -11.28
N ASN A 75 11.96 -10.33 -11.13
CA ASN A 75 11.59 -11.76 -11.09
C ASN A 75 10.49 -12.16 -12.07
N LEU A 76 9.64 -11.24 -12.51
CA LEU A 76 8.42 -11.58 -13.27
C LEU A 76 8.42 -10.96 -14.67
N GLU A 77 8.63 -9.65 -14.75
CA GLU A 77 8.55 -8.88 -16.00
C GLU A 77 9.59 -7.76 -16.00
N LYS A 78 10.78 -8.07 -16.52
CA LYS A 78 11.94 -7.17 -16.50
C LYS A 78 11.72 -5.84 -17.22
N GLU A 79 10.88 -5.84 -18.24
CA GLU A 79 10.61 -4.64 -19.04
C GLU A 79 9.31 -3.95 -18.67
N SER A 80 8.69 -4.30 -17.53
CA SER A 80 7.41 -3.74 -17.09
C SER A 80 7.45 -2.21 -16.96
N ASP A 81 6.88 -1.52 -17.95
CA ASP A 81 6.80 -0.05 -17.95
C ASP A 81 5.96 0.46 -16.79
N GLU A 82 4.94 -0.31 -16.41
CA GLU A 82 4.06 0.02 -15.30
C GLU A 82 4.79 -0.04 -13.96
N ALA A 83 5.58 -1.10 -13.72
CA ALA A 83 6.39 -1.20 -12.52
C ALA A 83 7.47 -0.11 -12.45
N LYS A 84 8.13 0.21 -13.58
CA LYS A 84 9.11 1.32 -13.64
C LYS A 84 8.47 2.65 -13.28
N LYS A 85 7.28 2.92 -13.83
CA LYS A 85 6.53 4.14 -13.54
C LYS A 85 6.17 4.24 -12.06
N ILE A 86 5.71 3.15 -11.44
CA ILE A 86 5.38 3.13 -10.00
C ILE A 86 6.63 3.43 -9.16
N ILE A 87 7.79 2.87 -9.50
CA ILE A 87 9.05 3.17 -8.79
C ILE A 87 9.39 4.65 -8.89
N GLU A 88 9.29 5.24 -10.08
CA GLU A 88 9.59 6.65 -10.31
C GLU A 88 8.64 7.55 -9.51
N GLN A 89 7.34 7.30 -9.61
CA GLN A 89 6.32 8.08 -8.90
C GLN A 89 6.49 7.96 -7.38
N ALA A 90 6.61 6.74 -6.84
CA ALA A 90 6.77 6.53 -5.40
C ALA A 90 8.07 7.16 -4.86
N LYS A 91 9.16 7.19 -5.64
CA LYS A 91 10.39 7.91 -5.26
C LYS A 91 10.18 9.42 -5.25
N ASN A 92 9.47 9.95 -6.24
CA ASN A 92 9.17 11.38 -6.30
C ASN A 92 8.27 11.82 -5.14
N ASP A 93 7.20 11.07 -4.86
CA ASP A 93 6.28 11.34 -3.76
C ASP A 93 6.99 11.28 -2.40
N LEU A 94 7.89 10.30 -2.22
CA LEU A 94 8.73 10.20 -1.03
C LEU A 94 9.66 11.42 -0.89
N ALA A 95 10.26 11.89 -1.98
CA ALA A 95 11.14 13.05 -1.98
C ALA A 95 10.36 14.35 -1.72
N GLU A 96 9.16 14.49 -2.26
CA GLU A 96 8.27 15.62 -2.03
C GLU A 96 7.86 15.70 -0.56
N LYS A 97 7.38 14.58 0.01
CA LYS A 97 6.99 14.50 1.41
C LYS A 97 8.15 14.78 2.37
N ALA A 98 9.36 14.35 2.01
CA ALA A 98 10.57 14.67 2.76
C ALA A 98 10.87 16.18 2.75
N LYS A 99 10.73 16.85 1.60
CA LYS A 99 10.90 18.31 1.47
C LYS A 99 9.84 19.08 2.25
N GLU A 100 8.57 18.67 2.17
CA GLU A 100 7.49 19.29 2.95
C GLU A 100 7.76 19.22 4.46
N THR A 101 8.18 18.05 4.93
CA THR A 101 8.51 17.85 6.34
C THR A 101 9.69 18.71 6.78
N ALA A 102 10.74 18.80 5.96
CA ALA A 102 11.91 19.64 6.24
C ALA A 102 11.59 21.14 6.22
N GLY A 103 10.72 21.57 5.30
CA GLY A 103 10.19 22.94 5.24
C GLY A 103 9.40 23.29 6.50
N ALA A 104 8.45 22.43 6.88
CA ALA A 104 7.61 22.63 8.06
C ALA A 104 8.41 22.72 9.38
N VAL A 105 9.51 21.95 9.50
CA VAL A 105 10.41 22.03 10.66
C VAL A 105 11.19 23.36 10.66
N SER A 106 11.68 23.78 9.49
CA SER A 106 12.43 25.03 9.34
C SER A 106 11.57 26.26 9.67
N ASP A 107 10.31 26.27 9.25
CA ASP A 107 9.36 27.34 9.55
C ASP A 107 8.97 27.39 11.02
N LYS A 108 8.81 26.22 11.67
CA LYS A 108 8.59 26.16 13.14
C LYS A 108 9.80 26.69 13.91
N LEU A 109 11.03 26.34 13.53
CA LEU A 109 12.24 26.82 14.20
C LEU A 109 12.42 28.33 14.09
N LYS A 110 12.11 28.93 12.93
CA LYS A 110 12.17 30.39 12.74
C LYS A 110 11.16 31.16 13.61
N ASN A 111 10.00 30.58 13.91
CA ASN A 111 8.99 31.21 14.77
C ASN A 111 9.25 31.09 16.26
N ILE A 112 10.05 30.11 16.72
CA ILE A 112 10.37 29.91 18.15
C ILE A 112 11.52 30.83 18.60
N GLY A 113 12.41 31.23 17.68
CA GLY A 113 13.54 32.12 17.96
C GLY A 113 13.23 33.62 17.95
N LYS A 114 11.95 34.00 17.86
CA LYS A 114 11.49 35.39 17.79
C LYS A 114 10.62 35.71 19.00
#